data_AF-A0AAN8AED0-F1
#
_entry.id   AF-A0AAN8AED0-F1
#
_cell.length_a   1.000
_cell.length_b   1.000
_cell.length_c   1.000
_cell.angle_alpha   90.00
_cell.angle_beta   90.00
_cell.angle_gamma   90.00
#
_symmetry.space_group_name_H-M   'P 1'
#
loop_
_entity.id
_entity.type
_entity.pdbx_description
1 polymer ?
#
loop_
_entity_poly.entity_id
_entity_poly.type
_entity_poly.pdbx_seq_one_letter_code
_entity_poly.pdbx_strand_id
1 'polypeptide(L)'
;MEPSPFGEVSSRLTTEQILHNIKQEYKRLQKRRHLDSTFQQETSCCPLDLQNIHSGSALPGTSSGALSPTKKEQPLFSLRQVGMICERLLKEREDKIREEYDEILTTKLAEQYDAFVKFTHDQLMRRFGEQPASYVS
;
A
#
# COMPACT_ATOMS: atom_id res chain seq x y z
N MET A 1 10.40 59.90 11.92
CA MET A 1 9.63 58.66 11.72
C MET A 1 10.11 58.08 10.41
N GLU A 2 10.94 57.04 10.49
CA GLU A 2 11.50 56.34 9.31
C GLU A 2 10.43 55.40 8.72
N PRO A 3 10.24 55.33 7.40
CA PRO A 3 9.27 54.40 6.82
C PRO A 3 9.71 52.94 6.99
N SER A 4 8.74 52.02 7.07
CA SER A 4 8.96 50.59 7.29
C SER A 4 9.92 49.97 6.25
N PRO A 5 10.92 49.16 6.66
CA PRO A 5 11.90 48.52 5.78
C PRO A 5 11.32 47.35 4.97
N PHE A 6 10.09 46.95 5.28
CA PHE A 6 9.32 46.02 4.47
C PHE A 6 8.49 46.84 3.47
N GLY A 7 8.97 46.93 2.23
CA GLY A 7 8.17 47.43 1.11
C GLY A 7 6.92 46.56 0.90
N GLU A 8 5.96 47.04 0.09
CA GLU A 8 4.74 46.29 -0.26
C GLU A 8 5.08 44.88 -0.74
N VAL A 9 4.96 43.90 0.16
CA VAL A 9 5.13 42.49 -0.15
C VAL A 9 3.89 42.03 -0.90
N SER A 10 4.09 41.69 -2.17
CA SER A 10 3.11 41.27 -3.17
C SER A 10 2.38 42.41 -3.86
N SER A 11 2.45 42.43 -5.20
CA SER A 11 1.53 43.20 -6.04
C SER A 11 0.10 42.88 -5.61
N ARG A 12 -0.59 43.86 -5.04
CA ARG A 12 -1.97 43.72 -4.60
C ARG A 12 -2.81 43.45 -5.85
N LEU A 13 -3.21 42.20 -6.05
CA LEU A 13 -3.97 41.79 -7.23
C LEU A 13 -5.22 42.66 -7.32
N THR A 14 -5.46 43.24 -8.49
CA THR A 14 -6.68 44.03 -8.70
C THR A 14 -7.89 43.10 -8.66
N THR A 15 -9.06 43.65 -8.34
CA THR A 15 -10.32 42.90 -8.31
C THR A 15 -10.58 42.17 -9.64
N GLU A 16 -10.21 42.80 -10.76
CA GLU A 16 -10.34 42.24 -12.11
C GLU A 16 -9.42 41.03 -12.31
N GLN A 17 -8.18 41.10 -11.81
CA GLN A 17 -7.23 39.97 -11.87
C GLN A 17 -7.69 38.80 -11.01
N ILE A 18 -8.23 39.06 -9.82
CA ILE A 18 -8.81 38.03 -8.96
C ILE A 18 -9.98 37.34 -9.67
N LEU A 19 -10.90 38.12 -10.26
CA LEU A 19 -12.03 37.59 -11.01
C LEU A 19 -11.57 36.76 -12.22
N HIS A 20 -10.54 37.23 -12.92
CA HIS A 20 -9.96 36.52 -14.05
C HIS A 20 -9.37 35.17 -13.63
N ASN A 21 -8.57 35.16 -12.56
CA ASN A 21 -7.98 33.96 -11.99
C ASN A 21 -9.05 32.96 -11.55
N ILE A 22 -10.10 33.41 -10.82
CA ILE A 22 -11.21 32.56 -10.41
C ILE A 22 -11.92 31.94 -11.63
N LYS A 23 -12.19 32.71 -12.68
CA LYS A 23 -12.79 32.20 -13.92
C LYS A 23 -11.91 31.14 -14.60
N GLN A 24 -10.60 31.35 -14.64
CA GLN A 24 -9.66 30.39 -15.21
C GLN A 24 -9.56 29.11 -14.36
N GLU A 25 -9.46 29.25 -13.04
CA GLU A 25 -9.47 28.12 -12.09
C GLU A 25 -10.74 27.29 -12.25
N TYR A 26 -11.91 27.93 -12.33
CA TYR A 26 -13.18 27.25 -12.50
C TYR A 26 -13.22 26.41 -13.79
N LYS A 27 -12.76 26.96 -14.92
CA LYS A 27 -12.65 26.21 -16.19
C LYS A 27 -11.68 25.03 -16.07
N ARG A 28 -10.54 25.24 -15.39
CA ARG A 28 -9.55 24.16 -15.18
C ARG A 28 -10.12 23.04 -14.32
N LEU A 29 -10.86 23.39 -13.28
CA LEU A 29 -11.54 22.45 -12.41
C LEU A 29 -12.65 21.70 -13.15
N GLN A 30 -13.47 22.38 -13.95
CA GLN A 30 -14.54 21.76 -14.74
C GLN A 30 -13.99 20.77 -15.76
N LYS A 31 -12.86 21.07 -16.41
CA LYS A 31 -12.16 20.13 -17.30
C LYS A 31 -11.67 18.89 -16.53
N ARG A 32 -11.16 19.06 -15.31
CA ARG A 32 -10.74 17.94 -14.45
C ARG A 32 -11.93 17.09 -14.00
N ARG A 33 -13.08 17.70 -13.65
CA ARG A 33 -14.25 16.95 -13.15
C ARG A 33 -14.94 16.04 -14.17
N HIS A 34 -14.72 16.21 -15.48
CA HIS A 34 -15.22 15.25 -16.46
C HIS A 34 -14.52 13.88 -16.35
N LEU A 35 -13.30 13.82 -15.79
CA LEU A 35 -12.62 12.56 -15.49
C LEU A 35 -13.19 11.88 -14.24
N ASP A 36 -13.63 12.66 -13.24
CA ASP A 36 -14.20 12.12 -11.99
C ASP A 36 -15.67 11.71 -12.13
N SER A 37 -16.44 12.31 -13.05
CA SER A 37 -17.87 11.97 -13.23
C SER A 37 -18.11 10.57 -13.81
N THR A 38 -17.12 10.00 -14.52
CA THR A 38 -17.18 8.60 -14.98
C THR A 38 -16.95 7.61 -13.82
N PHE A 39 -16.36 8.06 -12.71
CA PHE A 39 -15.96 7.18 -11.61
C PHE A 39 -17.10 6.86 -10.61
N GLN A 40 -18.23 7.56 -10.67
CA GLN A 40 -19.39 7.24 -9.81
C GLN A 40 -20.37 6.23 -10.42
N GLN A 41 -20.15 5.77 -11.65
CA GLN A 41 -21.01 4.78 -12.32
C GLN A 41 -20.43 3.36 -12.27
N GLU A 42 -19.60 3.02 -11.28
CA GLU A 42 -19.11 1.64 -11.08
C GLU A 42 -19.35 1.11 -9.66
N THR A 43 -20.34 1.62 -8.93
CA THR A 43 -20.80 1.04 -7.64
C THR A 43 -22.02 0.14 -7.79
N SER A 44 -22.19 -0.52 -8.93
CA SER A 44 -23.18 -1.60 -9.06
C SER A 44 -22.63 -2.78 -9.86
N CYS A 45 -22.55 -3.89 -9.15
CA CYS A 45 -22.35 -5.26 -9.63
C CYS A 45 -20.96 -5.63 -10.15
N CYS A 46 -20.28 -6.48 -9.37
CA CYS A 46 -19.37 -7.48 -9.91
C CYS A 46 -20.09 -8.30 -11.02
N PRO A 47 -19.33 -8.80 -11.99
CA PRO A 47 -18.89 -10.18 -11.83
C PRO A 47 -17.38 -10.35 -12.04
N LEU A 48 -16.82 -11.30 -11.30
CA LEU A 48 -15.62 -12.03 -11.68
C LEU A 48 -15.69 -12.38 -13.17
N ASP A 49 -14.68 -11.98 -13.94
CA ASP A 49 -14.22 -12.85 -15.02
C ASP A 49 -12.70 -12.74 -15.19
N LEU A 50 -12.08 -13.85 -14.82
CA LEU A 50 -10.71 -14.21 -15.07
C LEU A 50 -10.58 -14.56 -16.55
N GLN A 51 -10.08 -13.65 -17.41
CA GLN A 51 -9.47 -13.97 -18.72
C GLN A 51 -9.08 -12.70 -19.50
N ASN A 52 -7.77 -12.40 -19.59
CA ASN A 52 -7.12 -12.17 -20.88
C ASN A 52 -5.59 -12.15 -20.71
N ILE A 53 -4.97 -13.32 -20.83
CA ILE A 53 -3.59 -13.44 -21.33
C ILE A 53 -3.67 -13.33 -22.85
N HIS A 54 -2.67 -12.65 -23.44
CA HIS A 54 -2.45 -12.26 -24.85
C HIS A 54 -2.80 -10.78 -25.12
N SER A 55 -1.90 -9.91 -25.60
CA SER A 55 -0.81 -10.15 -26.53
C SER A 55 0.31 -9.13 -26.33
N GLY A 56 1.56 -9.60 -26.33
CA GLY A 56 2.69 -8.76 -26.67
C GLY A 56 2.55 -8.30 -28.12
N SER A 57 2.90 -7.04 -28.38
CA SER A 57 3.20 -6.57 -29.73
C SER A 57 4.65 -6.11 -29.73
N ALA A 58 5.53 -7.04 -30.08
CA ALA A 58 6.82 -6.71 -30.65
C ALA A 58 6.65 -6.76 -32.18
N LEU A 59 6.88 -5.62 -32.83
CA LEU A 59 7.30 -5.58 -34.24
C LEU A 59 8.48 -4.59 -34.36
N PRO A 60 9.61 -4.99 -34.96
CA PRO A 60 10.67 -4.09 -35.35
C PRO A 60 10.35 -3.53 -36.75
N GLY A 61 9.76 -2.34 -36.80
CA GLY A 61 9.52 -1.61 -38.03
C GLY A 61 10.57 -0.52 -38.23
N THR A 62 11.54 -0.79 -39.09
CA THR A 62 12.47 0.22 -39.62
C THR A 62 11.70 1.26 -40.43
N SER A 63 11.59 2.48 -39.92
CA SER A 63 11.46 3.67 -40.76
C SER A 63 12.05 4.87 -40.03
N SER A 64 13.15 5.38 -40.60
CA SER A 64 13.81 6.62 -40.23
C SER A 64 12.82 7.76 -40.05
N GLY A 65 12.83 8.39 -38.88
CA GLY A 65 11.99 9.53 -38.58
C GLY A 65 12.29 10.11 -37.21
N ALA A 66 13.22 11.06 -37.17
CA ALA A 66 13.49 12.03 -36.10
C ALA A 66 13.54 11.50 -34.66
N LEU A 67 14.75 11.39 -34.11
CA LEU A 67 14.98 11.40 -32.67
C LEU A 67 14.57 12.78 -32.12
N SER A 68 13.32 12.92 -31.68
CA SER A 68 12.91 14.04 -30.82
C SER A 68 13.33 13.73 -29.37
N PRO A 69 13.91 14.69 -28.64
CA PRO A 69 14.39 14.49 -27.26
C PRO A 69 13.24 14.53 -26.22
N THR A 70 12.00 14.23 -26.59
CA THR A 70 10.82 14.38 -25.72
C THR A 70 10.47 13.12 -24.92
N LYS A 71 11.19 12.01 -25.10
CA LYS A 71 10.93 10.73 -24.40
C LYS A 71 11.27 10.75 -22.89
N LYS A 72 11.81 11.84 -22.36
CA LYS A 72 12.17 11.95 -20.92
C LYS A 72 11.04 12.45 -20.02
N GLU A 73 9.92 12.90 -20.59
CA GLU A 73 8.80 13.50 -19.85
C GLU A 73 7.53 12.64 -19.93
N GLN A 74 7.64 11.40 -20.42
CA GLN A 74 6.52 10.47 -20.34
C GLN A 74 6.39 9.97 -18.90
N PRO A 75 5.19 10.02 -18.30
CA PRO A 75 4.98 9.49 -16.97
C PRO A 75 5.31 7.99 -16.97
N LEU A 76 6.25 7.59 -16.09
CA LEU A 76 6.73 6.21 -15.94
C LEU A 76 5.60 5.23 -15.61
N PHE A 77 4.55 5.73 -14.96
CA PHE A 77 3.38 4.97 -14.56
C PHE A 77 2.10 5.77 -14.78
N SER A 78 1.06 5.08 -15.23
CA SER A 78 -0.32 5.55 -15.22
C SER A 78 -0.94 5.45 -13.83
N LEU A 79 -1.99 6.22 -13.56
CA LEU A 79 -2.72 6.19 -12.28
C LEU A 79 -3.17 4.78 -11.89
N ARG A 80 -3.64 3.99 -12.88
CA ARG A 80 -4.04 2.58 -12.67
C ARG A 80 -2.86 1.74 -12.18
N GLN A 81 -1.67 1.90 -12.77
CA GLN A 81 -0.48 1.16 -12.36
C GLN A 81 -0.05 1.53 -10.94
N VAL A 82 -0.13 2.82 -10.57
CA VAL A 82 0.17 3.26 -9.20
C VAL A 82 -0.82 2.67 -8.19
N GLY A 83 -2.11 2.64 -8.52
CA GLY A 83 -3.12 1.98 -7.67
C GLY A 83 -2.79 0.52 -7.38
N MET A 84 -2.45 -0.25 -8.43
CA MET A 84 -2.03 -1.65 -8.29
C MET A 84 -0.77 -1.83 -7.43
N ILE A 85 0.20 -0.92 -7.55
CA ILE A 85 1.44 -0.97 -6.74
C ILE A 85 1.11 -0.74 -5.28
N CYS A 86 0.34 0.31 -4.96
CA CYS A 86 -0.05 0.60 -3.58
C CYS A 86 -0.87 -0.53 -2.96
N GLU A 87 -1.83 -1.08 -3.71
CA GLU A 87 -2.63 -2.24 -3.27
C GLU A 87 -1.75 -3.44 -2.93
N ARG A 88 -0.79 -3.78 -3.80
CA ARG A 88 0.14 -4.89 -3.55
C ARG A 88 1.01 -4.64 -2.32
N LEU A 89 1.56 -3.45 -2.16
CA LEU A 89 2.42 -3.10 -1.02
C LEU A 89 1.65 -3.16 0.30
N LEU A 90 0.41 -2.68 0.31
CA LEU A 90 -0.46 -2.76 1.49
C LEU A 90 -0.78 -4.21 1.85
N LYS A 91 -1.13 -5.02 0.84
CA LYS A 91 -1.41 -6.45 1.02
C LYS A 91 -0.19 -7.20 1.56
N GLU A 92 0.98 -6.98 0.97
CA GLU A 92 2.24 -7.61 1.41
C GLU A 92 2.56 -7.28 2.88
N ARG A 93 2.35 -6.03 3.30
CA ARG A 93 2.53 -5.64 4.70
C ARG A 93 1.53 -6.35 5.62
N GLU A 94 0.26 -6.43 5.22
CA GLU A 94 -0.77 -7.11 6.00
C GLU A 94 -0.46 -8.60 6.16
N ASP A 95 -0.10 -9.25 5.06
CA ASP A 95 0.26 -10.66 5.03
C ASP A 95 1.47 -10.93 5.92
N LYS A 96 2.51 -10.09 5.84
CA LYS A 96 3.68 -10.18 6.72
C LYS A 96 3.33 -10.08 8.20
N ILE A 97 2.47 -9.13 8.58
CA ILE A 97 2.04 -8.97 9.99
C ILE A 97 1.27 -10.20 10.46
N ARG A 98 0.42 -10.76 9.60
CA ARG A 98 -0.35 -11.98 9.91
C ARG A 98 0.59 -13.18 10.09
N GLU A 99 1.57 -13.36 9.20
CA GLU A 99 2.58 -14.41 9.30
C GLU A 99 3.40 -14.30 10.60
N GLU A 100 3.91 -13.11 10.93
CA GLU A 100 4.66 -12.88 12.17
C GLU A 100 3.80 -13.20 13.41
N TYR A 101 2.52 -12.84 13.39
CA TYR A 101 1.60 -13.17 14.48
C TYR A 101 1.42 -14.69 14.63
N ASP A 102 1.17 -15.39 13.54
CA ASP A 102 0.96 -16.84 13.56
C ASP A 102 2.23 -17.60 14.00
N GLU A 103 3.41 -17.14 13.59
CA GLU A 103 4.70 -17.69 14.02
C GLU A 103 4.90 -17.53 15.54
N ILE A 104 4.68 -16.32 16.06
CA ILE A 104 4.80 -16.04 17.49
C ILE A 104 3.79 -16.87 18.28
N LEU A 105 2.54 -16.92 17.84
CA LEU A 105 1.48 -17.68 18.50
C LEU A 105 1.83 -19.17 18.58
N THR A 106 2.26 -19.75 17.45
CA THR A 106 2.66 -21.15 17.37
C THR A 106 3.82 -21.45 18.32
N THR A 107 4.85 -20.59 18.31
CA THR A 107 6.00 -20.71 19.20
C THR A 107 5.58 -20.68 20.67
N LYS A 108 4.72 -19.73 21.05
CA LYS A 108 4.23 -19.59 22.43
C LYS A 108 3.40 -20.78 22.88
N LEU A 109 2.56 -21.34 22.00
CA LEU A 109 1.79 -22.54 22.30
C LEU A 109 2.69 -23.77 22.50
N ALA A 110 3.73 -23.92 21.67
CA ALA A 110 4.71 -25.00 21.82
C ALA A 110 5.49 -24.88 23.15
N GLU A 111 5.97 -23.67 23.49
CA GLU A 111 6.64 -23.41 24.78
C GLU A 111 5.76 -23.79 25.98
N GLN A 112 4.46 -23.45 25.92
CA GLN A 112 3.50 -23.82 26.97
C GLN A 112 3.32 -25.34 27.07
N TYR A 113 3.19 -26.02 25.94
CA TYR A 113 3.08 -27.47 25.91
C TYR A 113 4.30 -28.14 26.53
N ASP A 114 5.50 -27.73 26.11
CA ASP A 114 6.76 -28.27 26.64
C ASP A 114 6.89 -28.02 28.15
N ALA A 115 6.52 -26.84 28.63
CA ALA A 115 6.53 -26.52 30.05
C ALA A 115 5.57 -27.43 30.84
N PHE A 116 4.37 -27.68 30.31
CA PHE A 116 3.40 -28.57 30.94
C PHE A 116 3.87 -30.02 30.99
N VAL A 117 4.43 -30.53 29.88
CA VAL A 117 4.98 -31.89 29.81
C VAL A 117 6.14 -32.05 30.79
N LYS A 118 7.09 -31.11 30.81
CA LYS A 118 8.22 -31.12 31.76
C LYS A 118 7.74 -31.09 33.20
N PHE A 119 6.80 -30.20 33.54
CA PHE A 119 6.24 -30.14 34.89
C PHE A 119 5.60 -31.47 35.29
N THR A 120 4.80 -32.07 34.40
CA THR A 120 4.13 -33.34 34.68
C THR A 120 5.14 -34.48 34.86
N HIS A 121 6.16 -34.54 33.99
CA HIS A 121 7.24 -35.51 34.09
C HIS A 121 8.01 -35.38 35.40
N ASP A 122 8.39 -34.16 35.77
CA ASP A 122 9.09 -33.87 37.02
C ASP A 122 8.26 -34.24 38.25
N GLN A 123 6.95 -33.97 38.23
CA GLN A 123 6.04 -34.32 39.31
C GLN A 123 5.91 -35.85 39.46
N LEU A 124 5.89 -36.58 38.35
CA LEU A 124 5.89 -38.04 38.35
C LEU A 124 7.22 -38.59 38.90
N MET A 125 8.35 -38.09 38.40
CA MET A 125 9.68 -38.53 38.84
C MET A 125 9.96 -38.19 40.30
N ARG A 126 9.51 -37.04 40.81
CA ARG A 126 9.60 -36.73 42.25
C ARG A 126 8.73 -37.64 43.11
N ARG A 127 7.50 -37.97 42.67
CA ARG A 127 6.62 -38.85 43.45
C ARG A 127 7.04 -40.32 43.46
N PHE A 128 7.58 -40.82 42.35
CA PHE A 128 7.83 -42.26 42.16
C PHE A 128 9.32 -42.63 42.01
N GLY A 129 10.21 -41.67 41.75
CA GLY A 129 11.65 -41.90 41.67
C GLY A 129 12.35 -42.01 43.03
N GLU A 130 11.72 -41.49 44.09
CA GLU A 130 12.23 -41.55 45.48
C GLU A 130 11.64 -42.71 46.29
N GLN A 131 10.73 -43.51 45.71
CA GLN A 131 10.21 -44.70 46.39
C GLN A 131 11.32 -45.75 46.38
N PRO A 132 11.94 -46.12 47.54
CA PRO A 132 12.86 -47.24 47.56
C PRO A 132 12.11 -48.44 47.01
N ALA A 133 12.73 -49.18 46.08
CA ALA A 133 12.18 -50.44 45.59
C ALA A 133 11.86 -51.30 46.82
N SER A 134 10.58 -51.35 47.19
CA SER A 134 10.11 -52.13 48.33
C SER A 134 10.19 -53.60 47.94
N TYR A 135 11.39 -54.16 48.02
CA TYR A 135 11.66 -55.60 47.92
C TYR A 135 11.24 -56.28 49.21
N VAL A 136 9.96 -56.23 49.56
CA VAL A 136 9.37 -57.14 50.54
C VAL A 136 7.93 -57.43 50.09
N SER A 137 7.67 -58.72 49.83
CA SER A 137 6.36 -59.33 49.65
C SER A 137 5.60 -59.43 50.97
#